data_AF-A0A2M6VLT5-F1
#
_entry.id   AF-A0A2M6VLT5-F1
#
_cell.length_a   1.000
_cell.length_b   1.000
_cell.length_c   1.000
_cell.angle_alpha   90.00
_cell.angle_beta   90.00
_cell.angle_gamma   90.00
#
_symmetry.space_group_name_H-M   'P 1'
#
loop_
_entity.id
_entity.type
_entity.pdbx_description
1 polymer ?
#
loop_
_entity_poly.entity_id
_entity_poly.type
_entity_poly.pdbx_seq_one_letter_code
_entity_poly.pdbx_strand_id
1 'polypeptide(L)'
;SIGQIDALGVDVLDIQNNAVVHITENNAVDLINAGIHFADNDENVTLDVEGANAEGSYLTGKAGGLGMLGGLSIGEIDALGVDVLDIQGNAVVHLSEGNAVDLINAGIHFADNDTNVTLDVQANDAEGSYLTGKQGMLGGLSIGQIDALGVDVLDIQNNAVVHITENNAVDLINAGIHFADNDENVTLDVEGANAEGSYLTGKAGGLGMLGGLSIGEIDALGVDVLDIQGNAVVHLSEGNAVDLINAGIHFADNDENVTLDVEGANAEGSYLTGKAGGLGMLGGLSIGEI
;
A
#
# COMPACT_ATOMS: atom_id res chain seq x y z
N SER A 1 -2.11 -38.19 -16.06
CA SER A 1 -3.23 -37.23 -16.14
C SER A 1 -4.04 -37.35 -14.86
N ILE A 2 -4.74 -36.30 -14.44
CA ILE A 2 -5.55 -36.31 -13.20
C ILE A 2 -6.55 -37.47 -13.21
N GLY A 3 -7.23 -37.71 -14.34
CA GLY A 3 -8.16 -38.85 -14.46
C GLY A 3 -7.52 -40.24 -14.33
N GLN A 4 -6.20 -40.39 -14.56
CA GLN A 4 -5.51 -41.65 -14.27
C GLN A 4 -5.16 -41.78 -12.78
N ILE A 5 -4.92 -40.66 -12.10
CA ILE A 5 -4.62 -40.62 -10.66
C ILE A 5 -5.90 -40.92 -9.87
N ASP A 6 -7.01 -40.26 -10.23
CA ASP A 6 -8.34 -40.52 -9.69
C ASP A 6 -8.75 -42.00 -9.86
N ALA A 7 -8.55 -42.57 -11.05
CA ALA A 7 -8.84 -43.98 -11.29
C ALA A 7 -8.02 -44.97 -10.44
N LEU A 8 -6.91 -44.52 -9.83
CA LEU A 8 -6.12 -45.30 -8.87
C LEU A 8 -6.61 -45.12 -7.42
N GLY A 9 -7.59 -44.25 -7.16
CA GLY A 9 -8.12 -43.94 -5.84
C GLY A 9 -7.13 -43.13 -4.98
N VAL A 10 -6.35 -42.27 -5.62
CA VAL A 10 -5.43 -41.36 -4.91
C VAL A 10 -6.19 -40.09 -4.58
N ASP A 11 -6.34 -39.80 -3.29
CA ASP A 11 -7.02 -38.59 -2.80
C ASP A 11 -6.02 -37.49 -2.38
N VAL A 12 -4.75 -37.86 -2.14
CA VAL A 12 -3.70 -36.95 -1.67
C VAL A 12 -2.45 -37.09 -2.54
N LEU A 13 -1.98 -35.96 -3.05
CA LEU A 13 -0.68 -35.81 -3.71
C LEU A 13 0.32 -35.32 -2.67
N ASP A 14 1.39 -36.09 -2.46
CA ASP A 14 2.49 -35.71 -1.57
C ASP A 14 3.72 -35.39 -2.44
N ILE A 15 4.14 -34.13 -2.41
CA ILE A 15 5.22 -33.60 -3.22
C ILE A 15 6.52 -33.66 -2.42
N GLN A 16 7.24 -34.76 -2.64
CA GLN A 16 8.51 -35.00 -1.99
C GLN A 16 9.57 -33.93 -2.33
N ASN A 17 10.36 -33.56 -1.32
CA ASN A 17 11.52 -32.66 -1.39
C ASN A 17 11.20 -31.17 -1.60
N ASN A 18 10.03 -30.69 -1.17
CA ASN A 18 9.64 -29.28 -1.26
C ASN A 18 9.82 -28.75 -2.69
N ALA A 19 9.46 -29.57 -3.68
CA ALA A 19 9.49 -29.11 -5.06
C ALA A 19 8.38 -28.07 -5.24
N VAL A 20 8.70 -26.97 -5.93
CA VAL A 20 7.67 -26.01 -6.34
C VAL A 20 6.80 -26.67 -7.39
N VAL A 21 5.49 -26.68 -7.16
CA VAL A 21 4.51 -27.26 -8.07
C VAL A 21 3.60 -26.16 -8.58
N HIS A 22 3.64 -25.97 -9.89
CA HIS A 22 2.73 -25.06 -10.57
C HIS A 22 1.55 -25.85 -11.14
N ILE A 23 0.35 -25.37 -10.86
CA ILE A 23 -0.90 -25.86 -11.44
C ILE A 23 -1.65 -24.70 -12.09
N THR A 24 -2.32 -24.96 -13.20
CA THR A 24 -3.23 -23.97 -13.80
C THR A 24 -4.61 -24.01 -13.15
N GLU A 25 -5.43 -22.98 -13.35
CA GLU A 25 -6.84 -22.95 -12.92
C GLU A 25 -7.61 -24.20 -13.36
N ASN A 26 -7.40 -24.67 -14.61
CA ASN A 26 -8.03 -25.90 -15.09
C ASN A 26 -7.56 -27.14 -14.33
N ASN A 27 -6.28 -27.19 -13.94
CA ASN A 27 -5.77 -28.29 -13.12
C ASN A 27 -6.36 -28.26 -11.71
N ALA A 28 -6.49 -27.07 -11.10
CA ALA A 28 -7.15 -26.92 -9.81
C ALA A 28 -8.60 -27.43 -9.85
N VAL A 29 -9.38 -27.00 -10.86
CA VAL A 29 -10.76 -27.46 -11.05
C VAL A 29 -10.82 -28.98 -11.25
N ASP A 30 -9.94 -29.55 -12.07
CA ASP A 30 -9.89 -31.00 -12.29
C ASP A 30 -9.52 -31.79 -11.02
N LEU A 31 -8.57 -31.29 -10.22
CA LEU A 31 -8.16 -31.89 -8.94
C LEU A 31 -9.32 -31.86 -7.92
N ILE A 32 -9.96 -30.70 -7.75
CA ILE A 32 -11.12 -30.51 -6.86
C ILE A 32 -12.27 -31.43 -7.26
N ASN A 33 -12.60 -31.50 -8.56
CA ASN A 33 -13.67 -32.37 -9.05
C ASN A 33 -13.37 -33.86 -8.84
N ALA A 34 -12.09 -34.24 -8.83
CA ALA A 34 -11.65 -35.59 -8.52
C ALA A 34 -11.53 -35.85 -7.00
N GLY A 35 -11.68 -34.83 -6.14
CA GLY A 35 -11.48 -34.95 -4.70
C GLY A 35 -10.01 -35.10 -4.30
N ILE A 36 -9.09 -34.67 -5.16
CA ILE A 36 -7.64 -34.79 -4.99
C ILE A 36 -7.09 -33.46 -4.47
N HIS A 37 -6.25 -33.51 -3.43
CA HIS A 37 -5.57 -32.34 -2.87
C HIS A 37 -4.09 -32.62 -2.60
N PHE A 38 -3.30 -31.57 -2.38
CA PHE A 38 -1.93 -31.68 -1.92
C PHE A 38 -1.87 -31.97 -0.42
N ALA A 39 -0.78 -32.57 0.04
CA ALA A 39 -0.61 -32.87 1.45
C ALA A 39 -0.30 -31.59 2.24
N ASP A 40 -0.80 -31.48 3.48
CA ASP A 40 -0.62 -30.29 4.35
C ASP A 40 0.85 -29.86 4.58
N ASN A 41 1.82 -30.72 4.26
CA ASN A 41 3.25 -30.46 4.41
C ASN A 41 3.95 -30.04 3.10
N ASP A 42 3.20 -29.87 2.02
CA ASP A 42 3.70 -29.35 0.75
C ASP A 42 3.58 -27.81 0.79
N GLU A 43 4.68 -27.12 1.12
CA GLU A 43 4.66 -25.65 1.39
C GLU A 43 4.93 -24.77 0.14
N ASN A 44 4.80 -25.32 -1.08
CA ASN A 44 5.16 -24.62 -2.32
C ASN A 44 4.27 -25.00 -3.51
N VAL A 45 2.96 -25.11 -3.27
CA VAL A 45 1.98 -25.31 -4.33
C VAL A 45 1.51 -23.95 -4.83
N THR A 46 1.85 -23.66 -6.09
CA THR A 46 1.51 -22.42 -6.78
C THR A 46 0.35 -22.65 -7.75
N LEU A 47 -0.69 -21.83 -7.63
CA LEU A 47 -1.76 -21.72 -8.60
C LEU A 47 -1.46 -20.58 -9.57
N ASP A 48 -1.15 -20.95 -10.82
CA ASP A 48 -0.98 -20.01 -11.92
C ASP A 48 -2.35 -19.54 -12.41
N VAL A 49 -2.64 -18.26 -12.20
CA VAL A 49 -3.91 -17.61 -12.59
C VAL A 49 -3.68 -16.79 -13.86
N GLU A 50 -4.48 -16.98 -14.90
CA GLU A 50 -4.35 -16.14 -16.09
C GLU A 50 -4.71 -14.68 -15.77
N GLY A 51 -3.83 -13.72 -16.06
CA GLY A 51 -4.07 -12.31 -15.72
C GLY A 51 -5.37 -11.71 -16.28
N ALA A 52 -5.86 -12.23 -17.41
CA ALA A 52 -7.16 -11.82 -17.96
C ALA A 52 -8.37 -12.20 -17.07
N ASN A 53 -8.20 -13.20 -16.21
CA ASN A 53 -9.19 -13.60 -15.21
C ASN A 53 -9.08 -12.74 -13.96
N ALA A 54 -7.88 -12.22 -13.64
CA ALA A 54 -7.59 -11.43 -12.46
C ALA A 54 -7.87 -9.92 -12.59
N GLU A 55 -7.67 -9.36 -13.79
CA GLU A 55 -7.76 -7.92 -14.07
C GLU A 55 -9.05 -7.26 -13.56
N GLY A 56 -8.91 -6.29 -12.65
CA GLY A 56 -10.00 -5.46 -12.15
C GLY A 56 -11.08 -6.23 -11.40
N SER A 57 -10.78 -7.45 -10.97
CA SER A 57 -11.73 -8.35 -10.31
C SER A 57 -11.40 -8.50 -8.83
N TYR A 58 -12.45 -8.69 -8.03
CA TYR A 58 -12.31 -9.11 -6.64
C TYR A 58 -12.13 -10.62 -6.57
N LEU A 59 -11.23 -11.07 -5.70
CA LEU A 59 -10.97 -12.50 -5.45
C LEU A 59 -12.24 -13.31 -5.14
N THR A 60 -13.21 -12.74 -4.41
CA THR A 60 -14.49 -13.42 -4.20
C THR A 60 -15.53 -12.95 -5.21
N GLY A 61 -15.87 -13.85 -6.13
CA GLY A 61 -17.14 -13.80 -6.85
C GLY A 61 -18.30 -13.96 -5.87
N LYS A 62 -18.74 -12.87 -5.21
CA LYS A 62 -19.99 -12.90 -4.44
C LYS A 62 -21.16 -12.84 -5.41
N ALA A 63 -21.62 -14.02 -5.81
CA ALA A 63 -22.90 -14.27 -6.49
C ALA A 63 -23.20 -13.39 -7.72
N GLY A 64 -22.46 -13.59 -8.83
CA GLY A 64 -22.94 -13.14 -10.14
C GLY A 64 -21.89 -12.71 -11.17
N GLY A 65 -20.62 -12.58 -10.77
CA GLY A 65 -19.50 -12.30 -11.67
C GLY A 65 -18.46 -13.40 -11.54
N LEU A 66 -17.83 -13.78 -12.66
CA LEU A 66 -16.65 -14.65 -12.70
C LEU A 66 -15.57 -13.99 -11.83
N GLY A 67 -15.34 -14.51 -10.63
CA GLY A 67 -14.23 -14.05 -9.79
C GLY A 67 -12.89 -14.48 -10.38
N MET A 68 -11.82 -13.86 -9.90
CA MET A 68 -10.42 -13.98 -10.33
C MET A 68 -9.88 -15.38 -10.60
N LEU A 69 -10.46 -16.40 -9.95
CA LEU A 69 -9.89 -17.74 -9.82
C LEU A 69 -10.66 -18.80 -10.62
N GLY A 70 -11.11 -18.46 -11.83
CA GLY A 70 -11.87 -19.37 -12.67
C GLY A 70 -13.20 -19.85 -12.04
N GLY A 71 -13.72 -19.11 -11.05
CA GLY A 71 -14.90 -19.48 -10.26
C GLY A 71 -14.62 -20.29 -9.00
N LEU A 72 -13.36 -20.54 -8.65
CA LEU A 72 -12.95 -21.11 -7.37
C LEU A 72 -13.06 -20.08 -6.25
N SER A 73 -13.49 -20.52 -5.08
CA SER A 73 -13.43 -19.75 -3.84
C SER A 73 -12.09 -19.94 -3.11
N ILE A 74 -11.72 -18.99 -2.26
CA ILE A 74 -10.51 -19.10 -1.42
C ILE A 74 -10.52 -20.39 -0.60
N GLY A 75 -11.68 -20.79 -0.05
CA GLY A 75 -11.80 -22.04 0.70
C GLY A 75 -11.62 -23.31 -0.14
N GLU A 76 -11.93 -23.27 -1.44
CA GLU A 76 -11.64 -24.40 -2.35
C GLU A 76 -10.15 -24.47 -2.69
N ILE A 77 -9.48 -23.32 -2.79
CA ILE A 77 -8.02 -23.22 -3.01
C ILE A 77 -7.24 -23.68 -1.78
N ASP A 78 -7.65 -23.23 -0.59
CA ASP A 78 -7.13 -23.68 0.70
C ASP A 78 -7.29 -25.21 0.86
N ALA A 79 -8.49 -25.73 0.60
CA ALA A 79 -8.74 -27.17 0.64
C ALA A 79 -7.95 -27.98 -0.40
N LEU A 80 -7.48 -27.35 -1.48
CA LEU A 80 -6.61 -27.96 -2.46
C LEU A 80 -5.16 -28.07 -1.95
N GLY A 81 -4.77 -27.27 -0.94
CA GLY A 81 -3.41 -27.17 -0.43
C GLY A 81 -2.53 -26.26 -1.27
N VAL A 82 -3.08 -25.16 -1.79
CA VAL A 82 -2.31 -24.12 -2.49
C VAL A 82 -1.76 -23.13 -1.47
N ASP A 83 -0.52 -22.71 -1.64
CA ASP A 83 0.16 -21.72 -0.78
C ASP A 83 0.36 -20.38 -1.50
N VAL A 84 0.52 -20.40 -2.82
CA VAL A 84 0.89 -19.23 -3.61
C VAL A 84 -0.09 -19.03 -4.76
N LEU A 85 -0.57 -17.81 -4.94
CA LEU A 85 -1.24 -17.35 -6.16
C LEU A 85 -0.20 -16.64 -7.02
N ASP A 86 0.01 -17.08 -8.26
CA ASP A 86 0.92 -16.43 -9.21
C ASP A 86 0.10 -15.87 -10.39
N ILE A 87 -0.09 -14.55 -10.39
CA ILE A 87 -0.95 -13.86 -11.34
C ILE A 87 -0.15 -13.57 -12.61
N GLN A 88 -0.43 -14.37 -13.65
CA GLN A 88 0.33 -14.30 -14.87
C GLN A 88 0.13 -12.96 -15.60
N GLY A 89 1.22 -12.23 -15.81
CA GLY A 89 1.23 -10.94 -16.51
C GLY A 89 1.31 -9.77 -15.54
N ASN A 90 0.74 -8.62 -15.92
CA ASN A 90 0.75 -7.41 -15.10
C ASN A 90 -0.67 -7.04 -14.66
N ALA A 91 -1.50 -8.05 -14.37
CA ALA A 91 -2.90 -7.81 -14.06
C ALA A 91 -3.06 -7.05 -12.74
N VAL A 92 -4.03 -6.14 -12.67
CA VAL A 92 -4.37 -5.45 -11.43
C VAL A 92 -5.38 -6.30 -10.65
N VAL A 93 -5.02 -6.63 -9.41
CA VAL A 93 -5.82 -7.45 -8.51
C VAL A 93 -6.40 -6.60 -7.40
N HIS A 94 -7.70 -6.72 -7.12
CA HIS A 94 -8.32 -6.05 -5.99
C HIS A 94 -8.75 -7.06 -4.91
N LEU A 95 -8.42 -6.74 -3.67
CA LEU A 95 -8.77 -7.50 -2.47
C LEU A 95 -9.72 -6.66 -1.63
N SER A 96 -10.84 -7.23 -1.22
CA SER A 96 -11.52 -6.69 -0.05
C SER A 96 -10.78 -7.10 1.23
N GLU A 97 -10.96 -6.36 2.31
CA GLU A 97 -10.42 -6.73 3.64
C GLU A 97 -10.79 -8.16 4.06
N GLY A 98 -12.03 -8.59 3.75
CA GLY A 98 -12.47 -9.95 4.00
C GLY A 98 -11.67 -10.99 3.22
N ASN A 99 -11.32 -10.69 1.97
CA ASN A 99 -10.47 -11.58 1.16
C ASN A 99 -9.06 -11.67 1.72
N ALA A 100 -8.47 -10.54 2.12
CA ALA A 100 -7.15 -10.54 2.73
C ALA A 100 -7.12 -11.38 4.01
N VAL A 101 -8.14 -11.24 4.87
CA VAL A 101 -8.28 -12.08 6.08
C VAL A 101 -8.43 -13.56 5.73
N ASP A 102 -9.26 -13.89 4.75
CA ASP A 102 -9.47 -15.28 4.32
C ASP A 102 -8.18 -15.91 3.77
N LEU A 103 -7.42 -15.18 2.94
CA LEU A 103 -6.13 -15.62 2.42
C LEU A 103 -5.09 -15.82 3.52
N ILE A 104 -4.95 -14.84 4.42
CA ILE A 104 -4.03 -14.92 5.57
C ILE A 104 -4.36 -16.13 6.45
N ASN A 105 -5.65 -16.40 6.70
CA ASN A 105 -6.08 -17.55 7.51
C ASN A 105 -5.80 -18.88 6.80
N ALA A 106 -5.87 -18.91 5.48
CA ALA A 106 -5.51 -20.06 4.65
C ALA A 106 -3.99 -20.21 4.46
N GLY A 107 -3.19 -19.22 4.86
CA GLY A 107 -1.74 -19.20 4.58
C GLY A 107 -1.39 -18.96 3.11
N ILE A 108 -2.35 -18.47 2.32
CA ILE A 108 -2.18 -18.18 0.90
C ILE A 108 -1.66 -16.75 0.71
N HIS A 109 -0.66 -16.57 -0.15
CA HIS A 109 -0.11 -15.26 -0.50
C HIS A 109 0.12 -15.13 -2.02
N PHE A 110 0.33 -13.90 -2.48
CA PHE A 110 0.70 -13.61 -3.87
C PHE A 110 2.19 -13.88 -4.10
N ALA A 111 2.56 -14.21 -5.33
CA ALA A 111 3.96 -14.41 -5.69
C ALA A 111 4.72 -13.07 -5.68
N ASP A 112 6.00 -13.08 -5.32
CA ASP A 112 6.84 -11.87 -5.23
C ASP A 112 6.91 -11.02 -6.53
N ASN A 113 6.56 -11.61 -7.68
CA ASN A 113 6.52 -10.93 -8.98
C ASN A 113 5.17 -10.25 -9.29
N ASP A 114 4.15 -10.45 -8.47
CA ASP A 114 2.84 -9.82 -8.62
C ASP A 114 2.86 -8.44 -7.98
N THR A 115 3.21 -7.41 -8.75
CA THR A 115 3.48 -6.05 -8.21
C THR A 115 2.30 -5.08 -8.29
N ASN A 116 1.09 -5.58 -8.53
CA ASN A 116 -0.12 -4.77 -8.71
C ASN A 116 -1.29 -5.32 -7.87
N VAL A 117 -1.00 -5.81 -6.68
CA VAL A 117 -2.01 -6.32 -5.75
C VAL A 117 -2.49 -5.16 -4.87
N THR A 118 -3.76 -4.82 -5.02
CA THR A 118 -4.42 -3.71 -4.33
C THR A 118 -5.33 -4.24 -3.23
N LEU A 119 -5.18 -3.72 -2.02
CA LEU A 119 -6.12 -3.91 -0.93
C LEU A 119 -7.07 -2.72 -0.84
N ASP A 120 -8.34 -2.96 -1.10
CA ASP A 120 -9.40 -1.97 -0.99
C ASP A 120 -9.83 -1.86 0.47
N VAL A 121 -9.46 -0.75 1.09
CA VAL A 121 -9.73 -0.49 2.51
C VAL A 121 -10.99 0.35 2.61
N GLN A 122 -12.02 -0.22 3.23
CA GLN A 122 -13.27 0.50 3.47
C GLN A 122 -13.11 1.41 4.67
N ALA A 123 -12.76 2.66 4.41
CA ALA A 123 -12.81 3.69 5.40
C ALA A 123 -14.26 3.96 5.80
N ASN A 124 -14.58 3.78 7.08
CA ASN A 124 -15.77 4.39 7.64
C ASN A 124 -15.44 5.87 7.89
N ASP A 125 -16.34 6.79 7.54
CA ASP A 125 -16.23 8.26 7.64
C ASP A 125 -15.93 8.85 9.05
N ALA A 126 -15.32 8.09 9.95
CA ALA A 126 -14.74 8.62 11.17
C ALA A 126 -13.48 9.42 10.80
N GLU A 127 -13.67 10.74 10.63
CA GLU A 127 -12.61 11.76 10.66
C GLU A 127 -11.51 11.35 11.67
N GLY A 128 -10.27 11.21 11.19
CA GLY A 128 -9.12 10.91 12.06
C GLY A 128 -8.84 9.41 12.29
N SER A 129 -9.23 8.53 11.37
CA SER A 129 -8.88 7.11 11.48
C SER A 129 -7.40 6.89 11.13
N TYR A 130 -6.62 6.46 12.13
CA TYR A 130 -5.24 6.05 11.90
C TYR A 130 -5.20 4.77 11.05
N LEU A 131 -4.21 4.65 10.17
CA LEU A 131 -4.04 3.46 9.34
C LEU A 131 -3.96 2.17 10.19
N THR A 132 -3.24 2.22 11.31
CA THR A 132 -3.08 1.08 12.23
C THR A 132 -3.68 1.34 13.62
N GLY A 133 -4.14 0.28 14.30
CA GLY A 133 -4.66 0.34 15.68
C GLY A 133 -5.94 -0.49 15.90
N LYS A 134 -6.44 -0.55 17.15
CA LYS A 134 -7.67 -1.32 17.49
C LYS A 134 -8.95 -0.83 16.81
N GLN A 135 -8.92 0.39 16.27
CA GLN A 135 -9.98 1.03 15.49
C GLN A 135 -9.42 1.54 14.16
N GLY A 136 -8.23 1.07 13.76
CA GLY A 136 -7.56 1.51 12.56
C GLY A 136 -8.24 0.98 11.29
N MET A 137 -7.92 1.61 10.16
CA MET A 137 -8.63 1.39 8.90
C MET A 137 -8.44 -0.03 8.34
N LEU A 138 -7.34 -0.70 8.66
CA LEU A 138 -7.00 -2.03 8.12
C LEU A 138 -7.78 -3.21 8.75
N GLY A 139 -8.94 -2.97 9.36
CA GLY A 139 -9.78 -4.04 9.92
C GLY A 139 -9.11 -4.90 11.02
N GLY A 140 -8.01 -4.41 11.62
CA GLY A 140 -7.18 -5.16 12.59
C GLY A 140 -6.00 -5.93 11.97
N LEU A 141 -5.79 -5.86 10.66
CA LEU A 141 -4.56 -6.32 10.00
C LEU A 141 -3.41 -5.38 10.33
N SER A 142 -2.21 -5.94 10.48
CA SER A 142 -0.97 -5.16 10.56
C SER A 142 -0.34 -4.99 9.18
N ILE A 143 0.48 -3.95 9.00
CA ILE A 143 1.23 -3.72 7.75
C ILE A 143 2.08 -4.95 7.39
N GLY A 144 2.72 -5.59 8.37
CA GLY A 144 3.48 -6.82 8.12
C GLY A 144 2.64 -8.02 7.69
N GLN A 145 1.35 -8.08 8.02
CA GLN A 145 0.46 -9.12 7.49
C GLN A 145 0.03 -8.83 6.05
N ILE A 146 -0.09 -7.55 5.70
CA ILE A 146 -0.44 -7.08 4.35
C ILE A 146 0.77 -7.28 3.41
N ASP A 147 1.96 -6.95 3.88
CA ASP A 147 3.25 -7.22 3.23
C ASP A 147 3.43 -8.73 2.98
N ALA A 148 3.24 -9.56 4.02
CA ALA A 148 3.34 -11.01 3.88
C ALA A 148 2.28 -11.62 2.94
N LEU A 149 1.19 -10.90 2.65
CA LEU A 149 0.20 -11.31 1.67
C LEU A 149 0.66 -10.99 0.24
N GLY A 150 1.62 -10.08 0.06
CA GLY A 150 2.08 -9.60 -1.25
C GLY A 150 1.21 -8.46 -1.79
N VAL A 151 0.67 -7.60 -0.93
CA VAL A 151 -0.05 -6.37 -1.34
C VAL A 151 0.95 -5.27 -1.60
N ASP A 152 0.77 -4.52 -2.70
CA ASP A 152 1.61 -3.37 -3.07
C ASP A 152 0.89 -2.03 -2.88
N VAL A 153 -0.44 -2.03 -3.02
CA VAL A 153 -1.25 -0.80 -3.05
C VAL A 153 -2.36 -0.87 -1.99
N LEU A 154 -2.54 0.22 -1.24
CA LEU A 154 -3.73 0.46 -0.44
C LEU A 154 -4.63 1.45 -1.19
N ASP A 155 -5.86 1.05 -1.52
CA ASP A 155 -6.84 1.93 -2.15
C ASP A 155 -7.93 2.30 -1.14
N ILE A 156 -7.90 3.55 -0.67
CA ILE A 156 -8.77 4.04 0.39
C ILE A 156 -10.11 4.48 -0.19
N GLN A 157 -11.10 3.63 0.06
CA GLN A 157 -12.43 3.86 -0.50
C GLN A 157 -13.12 5.07 0.15
N ASN A 158 -13.98 5.72 -0.64
CA ASN A 158 -14.78 6.89 -0.24
C ASN A 158 -14.01 8.18 0.01
N ASN A 159 -12.77 8.32 -0.49
CA ASN A 159 -11.92 9.51 -0.33
C ASN A 159 -11.77 9.92 1.14
N ALA A 160 -11.70 8.95 2.04
CA ALA A 160 -11.56 9.24 3.45
C ALA A 160 -10.19 9.87 3.76
N VAL A 161 -10.17 10.69 4.82
CA VAL A 161 -8.91 11.22 5.35
C VAL A 161 -8.21 10.11 6.13
N VAL A 162 -6.97 9.81 5.74
CA VAL A 162 -6.12 8.82 6.40
C VAL A 162 -5.03 9.52 7.16
N HIS A 163 -4.84 9.16 8.43
CA HIS A 163 -3.68 9.59 9.19
C HIS A 163 -2.69 8.43 9.34
N ILE A 164 -1.43 8.67 8.97
CA ILE A 164 -0.33 7.74 9.20
C ILE A 164 0.70 8.39 10.12
N THR A 165 1.27 7.59 11.02
CA THR A 165 2.41 8.03 11.83
C THR A 165 3.72 7.87 11.08
N GLU A 166 4.80 8.52 11.52
CA GLU A 166 6.15 8.32 10.98
C GLU A 166 6.56 6.83 10.96
N ASN A 167 6.21 6.07 11.99
CA ASN A 167 6.49 4.63 12.03
C ASN A 167 5.70 3.86 10.97
N ASN A 168 4.42 4.22 10.76
CA ASN A 168 3.63 3.59 9.70
C ASN A 168 4.19 3.89 8.32
N ALA A 169 4.62 5.13 8.06
CA ALA A 169 5.27 5.49 6.81
C ALA A 169 6.55 4.67 6.56
N VAL A 170 7.40 4.51 7.59
CA VAL A 170 8.60 3.67 7.50
C VAL A 170 8.24 2.19 7.24
N ASP A 171 7.24 1.66 7.94
CA ASP A 171 6.80 0.27 7.76
C ASP A 171 6.24 0.04 6.35
N LEU A 172 5.43 0.96 5.83
CA LEU A 172 4.89 0.92 4.46
C LEU A 172 6.02 0.96 3.42
N ILE A 173 6.98 1.89 3.55
CA ILE A 173 8.14 1.98 2.64
C ILE A 173 8.96 0.70 2.64
N ASN A 174 9.21 0.12 3.83
CA ASN A 174 9.99 -1.11 3.93
C ASN A 174 9.27 -2.31 3.31
N ALA A 175 7.93 -2.32 3.38
CA ALA A 175 7.07 -3.31 2.72
C ALA A 175 6.87 -3.03 1.22
N GLY A 176 7.30 -1.87 0.70
CA GLY A 176 7.01 -1.47 -0.68
C GLY A 176 5.55 -1.09 -0.94
N ILE A 177 4.76 -0.87 0.13
CA ILE A 177 3.34 -0.54 0.05
C ILE A 177 3.15 0.97 -0.08
N HIS A 178 2.29 1.40 -1.00
CA HIS A 178 1.91 2.81 -1.18
C HIS A 178 0.39 2.98 -1.29
N PHE A 179 -0.09 4.21 -1.15
CA PHE A 179 -1.49 4.55 -1.39
C PHE A 179 -1.77 4.68 -2.89
N ALA A 180 -3.02 4.43 -3.29
CA ALA A 180 -3.42 4.56 -4.68
C ALA A 180 -3.38 6.02 -5.15
N ASP A 181 -3.05 6.27 -6.42
CA ASP A 181 -2.93 7.63 -7.00
C ASP A 181 -4.21 8.49 -6.87
N ASN A 182 -5.37 7.85 -6.63
CA ASN A 182 -6.66 8.52 -6.43
C ASN A 182 -6.99 8.86 -4.97
N ASP A 183 -6.13 8.49 -4.03
CA ASP A 183 -6.29 8.82 -2.61
C ASP A 183 -5.70 10.21 -2.35
N GLU A 184 -6.55 11.25 -2.36
CA GLU A 184 -6.12 12.66 -2.28
C GLU A 184 -6.07 13.24 -0.85
N ASN A 185 -6.19 12.42 0.19
CA ASN A 185 -6.29 12.88 1.59
C ASN A 185 -5.44 12.04 2.57
N VAL A 186 -4.24 11.65 2.16
CA VAL A 186 -3.31 10.94 3.03
C VAL A 186 -2.47 11.94 3.81
N THR A 187 -2.66 11.95 5.13
CA THR A 187 -1.94 12.82 6.08
C THR A 187 -0.86 12.04 6.81
N LEU A 188 0.39 12.50 6.70
CA LEU A 188 1.49 12.06 7.56
C LEU A 188 1.55 12.96 8.81
N ASP A 189 1.20 12.37 9.96
CA ASP A 189 1.32 13.00 11.27
C ASP A 189 2.78 12.96 11.72
N VAL A 190 3.37 14.14 11.91
CA VAL A 190 4.75 14.32 12.35
C VAL A 190 4.74 14.87 13.77
N GLU A 191 5.38 14.18 14.71
CA GLU A 191 5.43 14.66 16.09
C GLU A 191 6.28 15.95 16.18
N GLY A 192 5.71 17.07 16.63
CA GLY A 192 6.39 18.37 16.60
C GLY A 192 7.66 18.50 17.42
N ALA A 193 7.89 17.62 18.40
CA ALA A 193 9.18 17.54 19.10
C ALA A 193 10.34 17.16 18.15
N ASN A 194 10.04 16.46 17.05
CA ASN A 194 10.98 16.12 15.99
C ASN A 194 11.12 17.25 14.95
N ALA A 195 10.22 18.23 14.97
CA ALA A 195 10.16 19.31 13.98
C ALA A 195 10.71 20.66 14.43
N GLU A 196 10.86 20.91 15.73
CA GLU A 196 11.33 22.20 16.24
C GLU A 196 12.76 22.55 15.74
N GLY A 197 12.88 23.63 14.97
CA GLY A 197 14.16 24.18 14.51
C GLY A 197 14.88 23.33 13.46
N SER A 198 14.17 22.40 12.84
CA SER A 198 14.72 21.45 11.87
C SER A 198 14.37 21.84 10.43
N TYR A 199 15.27 21.49 9.50
CA TYR A 199 15.03 21.61 8.06
C TYR A 199 14.43 20.32 7.52
N LEU A 200 13.43 20.43 6.63
CA LEU A 200 12.95 19.31 5.81
C LEU A 200 14.00 18.89 4.77
N THR A 201 15.16 18.38 5.18
CA THR A 201 16.25 18.14 4.21
C THR A 201 15.96 16.93 3.33
N GLY A 202 15.82 17.15 2.01
CA GLY A 202 15.82 16.13 0.97
C GLY A 202 17.14 15.34 0.92
N LYS A 203 17.27 14.35 1.81
CA LYS A 203 18.28 13.28 1.91
C LYS A 203 19.77 13.66 2.06
N ALA A 204 20.37 12.93 3.02
CA ALA A 204 21.80 12.69 3.29
C ALA A 204 22.64 13.86 3.88
N GLY A 205 22.44 14.16 5.17
CA GLY A 205 23.50 14.84 5.92
C GLY A 205 23.18 15.40 7.30
N GLY A 206 21.92 15.51 7.71
CA GLY A 206 21.58 16.08 9.01
C GLY A 206 20.19 15.65 9.43
N LEU A 207 20.08 15.29 10.71
CA LEU A 207 18.85 14.99 11.43
C LEU A 207 17.76 16.03 11.06
N GLY A 208 16.69 15.61 10.40
CA GLY A 208 15.65 16.51 9.91
C GLY A 208 14.29 15.84 9.84
N MET A 209 13.45 16.22 10.81
CA MET A 209 11.98 16.23 10.81
C MET A 209 11.13 14.98 10.62
N LEU A 210 11.51 13.97 9.82
CA LEU A 210 10.55 12.94 9.37
C LEU A 210 11.08 11.51 9.58
N GLY A 211 11.61 11.20 10.76
CA GLY A 211 12.19 9.88 11.05
C GLY A 211 13.36 9.44 10.14
N GLY A 212 13.88 10.34 9.29
CA GLY A 212 14.89 10.03 8.26
C GLY A 212 14.32 9.82 6.84
N LEU A 213 13.01 10.00 6.64
CA LEU A 213 12.35 9.97 5.33
C LEU A 213 12.69 11.21 4.51
N SER A 214 12.93 11.02 3.22
CA SER A 214 13.06 12.10 2.25
C SER A 214 11.70 12.48 1.63
N ILE A 215 11.59 13.70 1.11
CA ILE A 215 10.39 14.15 0.39
C ILE A 215 10.03 13.18 -0.74
N GLY A 216 11.01 12.64 -1.47
CA GLY A 216 10.75 11.67 -2.53
C GLY A 216 10.25 10.30 -2.03
N GLU A 217 10.56 9.91 -0.79
CA GLU A 217 9.98 8.69 -0.18
C GLU A 217 8.54 8.93 0.28
N ILE A 218 8.22 10.15 0.72
CA ILE A 218 6.88 10.56 1.15
C ILE A 218 5.97 10.70 -0.07
N ASP A 219 6.47 11.30 -1.15
CA ASP A 219 5.82 11.38 -2.45
C ASP A 219 5.52 9.97 -2.99
N ALA A 220 6.51 9.07 -2.96
CA ALA A 220 6.33 7.69 -3.39
C ALA A 220 5.34 6.88 -2.54
N LEU A 221 5.06 7.31 -1.30
CA LEU A 221 4.02 6.71 -0.48
C LEU A 221 2.61 7.15 -0.91
N GLY A 222 2.47 8.26 -1.64
CA GLY A 222 1.18 8.88 -1.92
C GLY A 222 0.65 9.74 -0.76
N VAL A 223 1.54 10.41 -0.01
CA VAL A 223 1.14 11.36 1.04
C VAL A 223 0.84 12.73 0.42
N ASP A 224 -0.29 13.32 0.76
CA ASP A 224 -0.69 14.65 0.29
C ASP A 224 -0.45 15.76 1.33
N VAL A 225 -0.59 15.41 2.61
CA VAL A 225 -0.59 16.37 3.72
C VAL A 225 0.49 16.00 4.74
N LEU A 226 1.30 16.98 5.14
CA LEU A 226 2.12 16.91 6.35
C LEU A 226 1.38 17.64 7.47
N ASP A 227 1.05 16.96 8.56
CA ASP A 227 0.50 17.57 9.77
C ASP A 227 1.57 17.61 10.85
N ILE A 228 2.13 18.79 11.11
CA ILE A 228 3.18 19.00 12.09
C ILE A 228 2.55 19.22 13.46
N GLN A 229 2.33 18.13 14.18
CA GLN A 229 1.63 18.13 15.45
C GLN A 229 2.31 19.03 16.49
N GLY A 230 1.60 20.02 17.02
CA GLY A 230 2.07 20.90 18.09
C GLY A 230 2.55 22.27 17.60
N ASN A 231 3.34 22.97 18.42
CA ASN A 231 3.80 24.33 18.12
C ASN A 231 5.21 24.37 17.50
N ALA A 232 5.58 23.34 16.74
CA ALA A 232 6.90 23.26 16.16
C ALA A 232 7.10 24.33 15.09
N VAL A 233 8.27 24.97 15.07
CA VAL A 233 8.65 25.89 14.00
C VAL A 233 9.42 25.11 12.95
N VAL A 234 8.87 25.06 11.74
CA VAL A 234 9.45 24.37 10.58
C VAL A 234 10.14 25.40 9.69
N HIS A 235 11.38 25.12 9.32
CA HIS A 235 12.15 25.93 8.38
C HIS A 235 12.34 25.18 7.07
N LEU A 236 11.94 25.80 5.96
CA LEU A 236 12.10 25.25 4.61
C LEU A 236 13.22 25.96 3.90
N SER A 237 14.15 25.21 3.31
CA SER A 237 14.98 25.79 2.25
C SER A 237 14.16 25.99 0.97
N GLU A 238 14.60 26.88 0.08
CA GLU A 238 14.00 27.02 -1.25
C GLU A 238 13.91 25.70 -2.02
N GLY A 239 14.94 24.85 -1.88
CA GLY A 239 14.96 23.53 -2.53
C GLY A 239 13.85 22.63 -2.00
N ASN A 240 13.70 22.54 -0.67
CA ASN A 240 12.69 21.68 -0.07
C ASN A 240 11.27 22.18 -0.33
N ALA A 241 11.06 23.49 -0.35
CA ALA A 241 9.77 24.06 -0.75
C ALA A 241 9.42 23.70 -2.20
N VAL A 242 10.39 23.74 -3.12
CA VAL A 242 10.18 23.30 -4.52
C VAL A 242 9.90 21.80 -4.61
N ASP A 243 10.62 20.98 -3.84
CA ASP A 243 10.43 19.53 -3.84
C ASP A 243 9.03 19.16 -3.32
N LEU A 244 8.57 19.76 -2.23
CA LEU A 244 7.19 19.58 -1.71
C LEU A 244 6.15 19.98 -2.75
N ILE A 245 6.31 21.16 -3.39
CA ILE A 245 5.39 21.62 -4.44
C ILE A 245 5.35 20.65 -5.61
N ASN A 246 6.50 20.14 -6.04
CA ASN A 246 6.56 19.20 -7.16
C ASN A 246 5.92 17.85 -6.81
N ALA A 247 6.00 17.45 -5.54
CA ALA A 247 5.34 16.26 -4.99
C ALA A 247 3.84 16.49 -4.69
N GLY A 248 3.31 17.71 -4.86
CA GLY A 248 1.92 18.03 -4.49
C GLY A 248 1.65 18.07 -2.99
N ILE A 249 2.68 17.96 -2.15
CA ILE A 249 2.58 17.88 -0.70
C ILE A 249 2.37 19.28 -0.10
N HIS A 250 1.38 19.41 0.78
CA HIS A 250 1.11 20.64 1.52
C HIS A 250 1.09 20.40 3.04
N PHE A 251 1.15 21.49 3.81
CA PHE A 251 1.00 21.42 5.27
C PHE A 251 -0.47 21.47 5.66
N ALA A 252 -0.80 20.87 6.80
CA ALA A 252 -2.13 20.92 7.35
C ALA A 252 -2.52 22.37 7.70
N ASP A 253 -3.82 22.68 7.62
CA ASP A 253 -4.33 24.05 7.83
C ASP A 253 -4.00 24.61 9.24
N ASN A 254 -3.74 23.75 10.21
CA ASN A 254 -3.36 24.08 11.58
C ASN A 254 -1.85 24.35 11.77
N ASP A 255 -1.02 24.15 10.75
CA ASP A 255 0.43 24.35 10.83
C ASP A 255 0.81 25.82 10.63
N GLU A 256 0.57 26.65 11.64
CA GLU A 256 0.78 28.10 11.57
C GLU A 256 2.25 28.55 11.57
N ASN A 257 3.18 27.65 11.89
CA ASN A 257 4.60 27.97 12.14
C ASN A 257 5.57 27.42 11.08
N VAL A 258 5.12 27.34 9.82
CA VAL A 258 5.97 26.98 8.68
C VAL A 258 6.58 28.23 8.06
N THR A 259 7.91 28.29 8.02
CA THR A 259 8.67 29.42 7.51
C THR A 259 9.57 29.00 6.35
N LEU A 260 9.70 29.88 5.35
CA LEU A 260 10.63 29.70 4.23
C LEU A 260 11.91 30.49 4.50
N ASP A 261 13.02 29.78 4.66
CA ASP A 261 14.34 30.36 4.79
C ASP A 261 14.88 30.69 3.38
N VAL A 262 14.93 31.99 3.09
CA VAL A 262 15.48 32.53 1.84
C VAL A 262 16.94 32.92 2.08
N GLU A 263 17.90 32.13 1.57
CA GLU A 263 19.32 32.44 1.70
C GLU A 263 19.81 33.43 0.61
N GLY A 264 20.43 34.54 1.04
CA GLY A 264 21.25 35.40 0.16
C GLY A 264 20.47 36.32 -0.80
N ALA A 265 21.17 36.91 -1.79
CA ALA A 265 20.76 38.06 -2.64
C ALA A 265 19.41 37.95 -3.40
N ASN A 266 18.68 36.84 -3.22
CA ASN A 266 17.33 36.58 -3.71
C ASN A 266 16.22 37.10 -2.78
N ALA A 267 16.56 37.60 -1.58
CA ALA A 267 15.62 38.26 -0.67
C ALA A 267 14.92 39.51 -1.29
N GLU A 268 15.44 40.04 -2.41
CA GLU A 268 14.80 41.09 -3.19
C GLU A 268 13.67 40.53 -4.09
N GLY A 269 12.64 39.94 -3.48
CA GLY A 269 11.24 39.91 -3.92
C GLY A 269 10.85 39.40 -5.33
N SER A 270 11.78 39.01 -6.20
CA SER A 270 11.48 38.79 -7.63
C SER A 270 11.27 37.31 -8.03
N TYR A 271 11.77 36.36 -7.25
CA TYR A 271 11.71 34.94 -7.60
C TYR A 271 10.35 34.29 -7.24
N LEU A 272 9.72 34.71 -6.14
CA LEU A 272 8.42 34.17 -5.69
C LEU A 272 7.27 34.54 -6.65
N THR A 273 7.28 35.74 -7.23
CA THR A 273 6.29 36.15 -8.25
C THR A 273 6.42 35.39 -9.56
N GLY A 274 7.60 34.85 -9.88
CA GLY A 274 7.86 34.17 -11.15
C GLY A 274 7.45 32.69 -11.18
N LYS A 275 7.61 31.97 -10.05
CA LYS A 275 7.24 30.55 -9.94
C LYS A 275 5.94 30.29 -9.18
N ALA A 276 5.70 30.94 -8.03
CA ALA A 276 4.46 30.76 -7.27
C ALA A 276 3.26 31.49 -7.94
N GLY A 277 3.52 32.62 -8.61
CA GLY A 277 2.52 33.32 -9.43
C GLY A 277 2.05 32.54 -10.67
N GLY A 278 2.78 31.49 -11.08
CA GLY A 278 2.37 30.59 -12.16
C GLY A 278 1.47 29.44 -11.70
N LEU A 279 1.38 29.16 -10.40
CA LEU A 279 0.74 27.96 -9.83
C LEU A 279 -0.37 28.24 -8.80
N GLY A 280 -0.66 29.50 -8.47
CA GLY A 280 -1.94 29.89 -7.86
C GLY A 280 -2.17 29.56 -6.37
N MET A 281 -1.16 29.14 -5.60
CA MET A 281 -1.33 28.68 -4.20
C MET A 281 -0.74 29.63 -3.13
N LEU A 282 -0.86 30.96 -3.27
CA LEU A 282 -0.42 31.91 -2.22
C LEU A 282 -1.41 32.06 -1.04
N GLY A 283 -2.18 31.02 -0.73
CA GLY A 283 -3.24 31.07 0.30
C GLY A 283 -2.76 31.12 1.76
N GLY A 284 -1.54 30.71 2.07
CA GLY A 284 -1.09 30.51 3.46
C GLY A 284 0.31 31.00 3.84
N LEU A 285 1.16 31.43 2.90
CA LEU A 285 2.53 31.84 3.23
C LEU A 285 2.58 33.28 3.75
N SER A 286 2.65 33.43 5.07
CA SER A 286 3.06 34.68 5.72
C SER A 286 4.56 34.89 5.50
N ILE A 287 4.94 35.88 4.69
CA ILE A 287 6.33 36.36 4.63
C ILE A 287 6.61 37.05 5.97
N GLY A 288 7.36 36.39 6.85
CA GLY A 288 7.83 36.98 8.09
C GLY A 288 8.60 38.27 7.80
N GLU A 289 8.21 39.36 8.46
CA GLU A 289 8.89 40.65 8.36
C GLU A 289 10.36 40.52 8.82
N ILE A 290 11.29 40.98 7.98
CA ILE A 290 12.72 41.17 8.28
C ILE A 290 12.92 42.49 9.03
#